data_AF-A0A7C5CYJ8-F1
#
_entry.id   AF-A0A7C5CYJ8-F1
#
_cell.length_a   1.000
_cell.length_b   1.000
_cell.length_c   1.000
_cell.angle_alpha   90.00
_cell.angle_beta   90.00
_cell.angle_gamma   90.00
#
_symmetry.space_group_name_H-M   'P 1'
#
loop_
_entity.id
_entity.type
_entity.pdbx_description
1 polymer ?
#
loop_
_entity_poly.entity_id
_entity_poly.type
_entity_poly.pdbx_seq_one_letter_code
_entity_poly.pdbx_strand_id
1 'polypeptide(L)'
;RVVITELRKPTYYARLILKVENELGMKIVELDARPSDCIALAIANKRPIYVSATLFEEVEDMSELLDQINQAREDSEDSQGESGEEKV
;
A
#
# COMPACT_ATOMS: atom_id res chain seq x y z
N ARG A 1 -13.73 -0.29 -0.87
CA ARG A 1 -12.65 0.61 -0.36
C ARG A 1 -11.83 -0.13 0.67
N VAL A 2 -10.61 0.32 0.92
CA VAL A 2 -9.69 -0.32 1.88
C VAL A 2 -9.38 0.65 3.01
N VAL A 3 -9.30 0.15 4.24
CA VAL A 3 -8.91 0.94 5.41
C VAL A 3 -7.85 0.17 6.19
N ILE A 4 -6.68 0.75 6.41
CA ILE A 4 -5.67 0.25 7.36
C ILE A 4 -6.05 0.75 8.74
N THR A 5 -6.34 -0.14 9.68
CA THR A 5 -7.08 0.19 10.90
C THR A 5 -6.23 0.32 12.14
N GLU A 6 -5.25 -0.58 12.33
CA GLU A 6 -4.49 -0.67 13.58
C GLU A 6 -3.15 -1.38 13.39
N LEU A 7 -2.24 -1.12 14.33
CA LEU A 7 -0.97 -1.81 14.50
C LEU A 7 -1.00 -2.52 15.86
N ARG A 8 -0.99 -3.84 15.85
CA ARG A 8 -0.88 -4.64 17.08
C ARG A 8 0.45 -5.36 17.08
N LYS A 9 1.32 -5.00 18.03
CA LYS A 9 2.72 -5.47 18.05
C LYS A 9 3.39 -5.04 16.72
N PRO A 10 4.22 -5.83 15.99
CA PRO A 10 4.75 -5.39 14.69
C PRO A 10 3.82 -5.76 13.52
N THR A 11 2.51 -5.87 13.71
CA THR A 11 1.58 -6.36 12.68
C THR A 11 0.46 -5.37 12.42
N TYR A 12 0.40 -4.86 11.19
CA TYR A 12 -0.67 -4.02 10.69
C TYR A 12 -1.89 -4.86 10.27
N TYR A 13 -3.08 -4.32 10.51
CA TYR A 13 -4.37 -4.91 10.14
C TYR A 13 -5.14 -3.97 9.21
N ALA A 14 -5.96 -4.55 8.33
CA ALA A 14 -6.78 -3.79 7.39
C ALA A 14 -8.17 -4.40 7.21
N ARG A 15 -9.14 -3.55 6.87
CA ARG A 15 -10.51 -3.92 6.51
C ARG A 15 -10.72 -3.69 5.02
N LEU A 16 -11.17 -4.73 4.31
CA LEU A 16 -11.67 -4.61 2.95
C LEU A 16 -13.18 -4.45 2.97
N ILE A 17 -13.67 -3.31 2.51
CA ILE A 17 -15.09 -2.98 2.46
C ILE A 17 -15.59 -3.16 1.03
N LEU A 18 -16.41 -4.18 0.82
CA LEU A 18 -17.02 -4.54 -0.45
C LEU A 18 -18.48 -4.11 -0.49
N LYS A 19 -18.87 -3.58 -1.64
CA LYS A 19 -20.27 -3.33 -1.99
C LYS A 19 -20.68 -4.43 -2.97
N VAL A 20 -21.61 -5.28 -2.56
CA VAL A 20 -22.13 -6.39 -3.36
C VAL A 20 -23.56 -6.05 -3.75
N GLU A 21 -23.86 -6.09 -5.05
CA GLU A 21 -25.20 -5.85 -5.59
C GLU A 21 -25.67 -7.09 -6.34
N ASN A 22 -26.91 -7.50 -6.08
CA ASN A 22 -27.60 -8.56 -6.82
C ASN A 22 -29.08 -8.19 -7.02
N GLU A 23 -29.86 -9.08 -7.64
CA GLU A 23 -31.29 -8.86 -7.91
C GLU A 23 -32.14 -8.64 -6.64
N LEU A 24 -31.66 -9.11 -5.48
CA LEU A 24 -32.33 -8.98 -4.19
C LEU A 24 -31.95 -7.70 -3.43
N GLY A 25 -30.94 -6.96 -3.90
CA GLY A 25 -30.55 -5.66 -3.35
C GLY A 25 -29.04 -5.45 -3.20
N MET A 26 -28.69 -4.47 -2.37
CA MET A 26 -27.32 -4.07 -2.07
C MET A 26 -26.92 -4.50 -0.65
N LYS A 27 -25.74 -5.10 -0.51
CA LYS A 27 -25.14 -5.44 0.78
C LYS A 27 -23.72 -4.86 0.88
N ILE A 28 -23.41 -4.31 2.04
CA ILE A 28 -22.03 -3.96 2.41
C ILE A 28 -21.45 -5.12 3.20
N VAL A 29 -20.28 -5.59 2.78
CA VAL A 29 -19.53 -6.66 3.45
C VAL A 29 -18.18 -6.10 3.86
N GLU A 30 -17.80 -6.37 5.11
CA GLU A 30 -16.52 -5.99 5.65
C GLU A 30 -15.73 -7.25 5.96
N LEU A 31 -14.51 -7.33 5.42
CA LEU A 31 -13.62 -8.48 5.57
C LEU A 31 -12.35 -8.03 6.28
N ASP A 32 -11.92 -8.83 7.26
CA ASP A 32 -10.57 -8.70 7.83
C ASP A 32 -9.55 -9.24 6.83
N ALA A 33 -8.53 -8.45 6.53
CA ALA A 33 -7.54 -8.78 5.51
C ALA A 33 -6.18 -8.16 5.85
N ARG A 34 -5.10 -8.79 5.37
CA ARG A 34 -3.76 -8.23 5.53
C ARG A 34 -3.61 -6.96 4.67
N PRO A 35 -2.84 -5.95 5.14
CA PRO A 35 -2.60 -4.72 4.39
C PRO A 35 -2.06 -4.94 2.97
N SER A 36 -1.16 -5.91 2.77
CA SER A 36 -0.57 -6.21 1.46
C SER A 36 -1.63 -6.57 0.41
N ASP A 37 -2.56 -7.46 0.78
CA ASP A 37 -3.61 -7.96 -0.10
C ASP A 37 -4.62 -6.85 -0.42
N CYS A 38 -4.96 -6.06 0.61
CA CYS A 38 -5.79 -4.88 0.52
C CYS A 38 -5.21 -3.81 -0.43
N ILE A 39 -3.93 -3.48 -0.29
CA ILE A 39 -3.24 -2.49 -1.13
C ILE A 39 -3.23 -2.96 -2.59
N ALA A 40 -2.88 -4.24 -2.84
CA ALA A 40 -2.88 -4.80 -4.19
C ALA A 40 -4.26 -4.70 -4.86
N LEU A 41 -5.32 -5.06 -4.14
CA LEU A 41 -6.69 -4.96 -4.64
C LEU A 41 -7.13 -3.51 -4.89
N ALA A 42 -6.75 -2.59 -4.01
CA ALA A 42 -7.07 -1.18 -4.16
C ALA A 42 -6.41 -0.58 -5.40
N ILE A 43 -5.12 -0.85 -5.61
CA ILE A 43 -4.36 -0.40 -6.78
C ILE A 43 -4.95 -0.99 -8.06
N ALA A 44 -5.17 -2.31 -8.10
CA ALA A 44 -5.73 -2.98 -9.27
C ALA A 44 -7.09 -2.42 -9.70
N ASN A 45 -7.89 -1.94 -8.74
CA ASN A 45 -9.23 -1.39 -8.99
C ASN A 45 -9.26 0.15 -8.97
N LYS A 46 -8.11 0.83 -8.90
CA LYS A 46 -7.99 2.30 -8.78
C LYS A 46 -8.90 2.88 -7.69
N ARG A 47 -8.91 2.22 -6.52
CA ARG A 47 -9.73 2.62 -5.37
C ARG A 47 -8.85 3.34 -4.34
N PRO A 48 -9.41 4.34 -3.64
CA PRO A 48 -8.69 5.02 -2.58
C PRO A 48 -8.40 4.06 -1.41
N ILE A 49 -7.23 4.24 -0.83
CA ILE A 49 -6.76 3.58 0.40
C ILE A 49 -6.89 4.61 1.52
N TYR A 50 -7.46 4.21 2.65
CA TYR A 50 -7.60 5.03 3.84
C TYR A 50 -6.79 4.46 4.98
N VAL A 51 -6.43 5.31 5.93
CA VAL A 51 -5.79 4.95 7.19
C VAL A 51 -6.65 5.50 8.33
N SER A 52 -6.80 4.75 9.43
CA SER A 52 -7.49 5.28 10.60
C SER A 52 -6.70 6.44 11.21
N ALA A 53 -7.40 7.47 11.69
CA ALA A 53 -6.75 8.62 12.30
C ALA A 53 -5.91 8.21 13.53
N THR A 54 -6.44 7.31 14.36
CA THR A 54 -5.73 6.79 15.53
C THR A 54 -4.43 6.10 15.16
N LEU A 55 -4.44 5.26 14.12
CA LEU A 55 -3.20 4.62 13.65
C LEU A 55 -2.22 5.66 13.10
N PHE A 56 -2.72 6.64 12.35
CA PHE A 56 -1.88 7.68 11.75
C PHE A 56 -1.18 8.54 12.81
N GLU A 57 -1.83 8.78 13.95
CA GLU A 57 -1.25 9.51 15.09
C GLU A 57 -0.30 8.64 15.93
N GLU A 58 -0.50 7.32 15.96
CA GLU A 58 0.30 6.37 16.76
C GLU A 58 1.63 5.97 16.11
N VAL A 59 1.73 6.03 14.77
CA VAL A 59 2.92 5.57 14.05
C VAL A 59 3.99 6.67 13.95
N GLU A 60 5.25 6.25 14.00
CA GLU A 60 6.40 7.13 13.77
C GLU A 60 6.46 7.61 12.32
N ASP A 61 6.98 8.82 12.12
CA ASP A 61 7.24 9.37 10.79
C ASP A 61 8.43 8.63 10.14
N MET A 62 8.16 7.93 9.05
CA MET A 62 9.14 7.12 8.32
C MET A 62 9.62 7.80 7.02
N SER A 63 9.44 9.13 6.89
CA SER A 63 9.83 9.89 5.69
C SER A 63 11.32 9.76 5.38
N GLU A 64 12.19 9.77 6.39
CA GLU A 64 13.64 9.60 6.19
C GLU A 64 14.00 8.25 5.56
N LEU A 65 13.34 7.17 5.99
CA LEU A 65 13.55 5.84 5.41
C LEU A 65 13.04 5.79 3.97
N LEU A 66 11.92 6.44 3.68
CA LEU A 66 11.39 6.52 2.32
C LEU A 66 12.37 7.25 1.39
N ASP A 67 12.95 8.36 1.85
CA ASP A 67 13.95 9.12 1.08
C ASP A 67 15.18 8.27 0.77
N GLN A 68 15.69 7.51 1.75
CA GLN A 68 16.80 6.58 1.55
C GLN A 68 16.47 5.49 0.52
N ILE A 69 15.25 4.94 0.54
CA ILE A 69 14.81 3.93 -0.43
C ILE A 69 14.72 4.54 -1.84
N ASN A 70 14.25 5.77 -1.97
CA ASN A 70 14.16 6.44 -3.27
C ASN A 70 15.55 6.75 -3.83
N GLN A 71 16.47 7.29 -3.01
CA GLN A 71 17.84 7.57 -3.43
C GLN A 71 18.58 6.30 -3.85
N ALA A 72 18.42 5.20 -3.11
CA ALA A 72 19.01 3.92 -3.48
C ALA A 72 18.45 3.37 -4.82
N ARG A 73 17.21 3.71 -5.17
CA ARG A 73 16.63 3.34 -6.49
C ARG A 73 17.24 4.17 -7.61
N GLU A 74 17.37 5.49 -7.41
CA GLU A 74 18.00 6.39 -8.38
C GLU A 74 19.46 5.97 -8.67
N ASP A 75 20.26 5.71 -7.63
CA ASP A 75 21.66 5.24 -7.77
C ASP A 75 21.75 3.90 -8.52
N SER A 76 20.75 3.03 -8.37
CA SER A 76 20.69 1.72 -9.05
C SER A 76 20.26 1.80 -10.51
N GLU A 77 19.51 2.85 -10.89
CA GLU A 77 19.07 3.10 -12.26
C GLU A 77 20.19 3.76 -13.08
N ASP A 78 20.96 4.68 -12.47
CA ASP A 78 22.11 5.33 -13.12
C ASP A 78 23.26 4.34 -13.40
N SER A 79 23.49 3.38 -12.51
CA SER A 79 24.55 2.37 -12.68
C SER A 79 24.24 1.27 -13.72
N GLN A 80 22.98 1.14 -14.16
CA GLN A 80 22.61 0.25 -15.28
C GLN A 80 22.69 0.94 -16.65
N GLY A 81 22.67 2.28 -16.71
CA GLY A 81 22.78 3.07 -17.94
C GLY A 81 24.18 3.11 -18.57
N GLU A 82 25.24 2.85 -17.80
CA GLU A 82 26.64 2.97 -18.27
C GLU A 82 27.24 1.67 -18.85
N SER A 83 26.52 0.54 -18.88
CA SER A 83 27.05 -0.75 -19.35
C SER A 83 26.80 -1.08 -20.83
N GLY A 84 26.19 -0.15 -21.60
CA GLY A 84 25.77 -0.38 -22.99
C GLY A 84 26.70 0.14 -24.10
N GLU A 85 27.71 0.97 -23.80
CA GLU A 85 28.58 1.58 -24.82
C GLU A 85 30.07 1.38 -24.51
N GLU A 86 30.61 0.18 -24.71
CA GLU A 86 32.03 0.09 -25.06
C GLU A 86 32.35 -1.15 -25.92
N LYS A 87 32.87 -0.85 -27.13
CA LYS A 87 33.89 -1.55 -27.93
C LYS A 87 33.52 -2.49 -29.10
N VAL A 88 33.76 -1.90 -30.29
CA VAL A 88 34.40 -2.37 -31.55
C VAL A 88 33.56 -3.16 -32.54
#